data_AF-A0A2H0PB58-F1
#
_entry.id   AF-A0A2H0PB58-F1
#
_cell.length_a   1.000
_cell.length_b   1.000
_cell.length_c   1.000
_cell.angle_alpha   90.00
_cell.angle_beta   90.00
_cell.angle_gamma   90.00
#
_symmetry.space_group_name_H-M   'P 1'
#
loop_
_entity.id
_entity.type
_entity.pdbx_description
1 polymer ?
#
loop_
_entity_poly.entity_id
_entity_poly.type
_entity_poly.pdbx_seq_one_letter_code
_entity_poly.pdbx_strand_id
1 'polypeptide(L)'
;MLIQQLVNGLTLGAIYSLIALGYTLVYGILAMINFAHSEVLMLGAFIALGLAAALPAIFGTGVVGLVGMFIISMAGAGIINMIVERFAYRPLRHISRLAPLISAIGVSIILQNGVFLWVSTQSLSFPEPVSIGQIPVFGATISTLQIIILASALLLMGLLHFFVEHTKLGKAMRACSDDIQTAGLMGINSDYIIALTFFV
;
A
#
# COMPACT_ATOMS: atom_id res chain seq x y z
N MET A 1 3.40 20.19 -25.28
CA MET A 1 2.17 19.43 -24.91
C MET A 1 2.42 17.93 -24.77
N LEU A 2 2.95 17.23 -25.78
CA LEU A 2 3.16 15.77 -25.70
C LEU A 2 4.11 15.36 -24.56
N ILE A 3 5.24 16.06 -24.39
CA ILE A 3 6.23 15.77 -23.33
C ILE A 3 5.62 15.96 -21.93
N GLN A 4 4.79 16.99 -21.72
CA GLN A 4 4.07 17.19 -20.46
C GLN A 4 3.11 16.02 -20.17
N GLN A 5 2.38 15.55 -21.19
CA GLN A 5 1.45 14.43 -21.02
C GLN A 5 2.18 13.12 -20.75
N LEU A 6 3.37 12.91 -21.33
CA LEU A 6 4.22 11.78 -21.00
C LEU A 6 4.68 11.82 -19.53
N VAL A 7 5.12 12.98 -19.03
CA VAL A 7 5.52 13.15 -17.62
C VAL A 7 4.35 12.89 -16.67
N ASN A 8 3.18 13.47 -16.97
CA ASN A 8 1.97 13.26 -16.17
C ASN A 8 1.53 11.78 -16.20
N GLY A 9 1.55 11.16 -17.38
CA GLY A 9 1.21 9.76 -17.59
C GLY A 9 2.17 8.82 -16.87
N LEU A 10 3.47 9.11 -16.89
CA LEU A 10 4.50 8.34 -16.17
C LEU A 10 4.28 8.42 -14.65
N THR A 11 3.96 9.61 -14.13
CA THR A 11 3.69 9.81 -12.70
C THR A 11 2.46 9.01 -12.26
N LEU A 12 1.35 9.11 -12.98
CA LEU A 12 0.13 8.35 -12.68
C LEU A 12 0.35 6.84 -12.86
N GLY A 13 1.07 6.45 -13.91
CA GLY A 13 1.44 5.06 -14.15
C GLY A 13 2.27 4.46 -13.02
N ALA A 14 3.18 5.22 -12.42
CA ALA A 14 3.97 4.76 -11.28
C ALA A 14 3.09 4.50 -10.04
N ILE A 15 2.11 5.38 -9.76
CA ILE A 15 1.14 5.19 -8.67
C ILE A 15 0.32 3.93 -8.93
N TYR A 16 -0.27 3.79 -10.13
CA TYR A 16 -1.07 2.61 -10.46
C TYR A 16 -0.26 1.32 -10.47
N SER A 17 1.01 1.38 -10.86
CA SER A 17 1.91 0.23 -10.82
C SER A 17 2.19 -0.21 -9.38
N LEU A 18 2.37 0.71 -8.43
CA LEU A 18 2.51 0.36 -7.01
C LEU A 18 1.25 -0.31 -6.46
N ILE A 19 0.08 0.27 -6.77
CA ILE A 19 -1.22 -0.28 -6.34
C ILE A 19 -1.42 -1.69 -6.92
N ALA A 20 -1.13 -1.86 -8.21
CA ALA A 20 -1.20 -3.15 -8.87
C ALA A 20 -0.23 -4.15 -8.23
N LEU A 21 1.00 -3.75 -7.91
CA LEU A 21 2.00 -4.62 -7.29
C LEU A 21 1.49 -5.15 -5.95
N GLY A 22 1.01 -4.28 -5.05
CA GLY A 22 0.43 -4.69 -3.77
C GLY A 22 -0.74 -5.68 -3.94
N TYR A 23 -1.65 -5.38 -4.87
CA TYR A 23 -2.77 -6.27 -5.19
C TYR A 23 -2.30 -7.64 -5.72
N THR A 24 -1.30 -7.66 -6.61
CA THR A 24 -0.77 -8.91 -7.20
C THR A 24 -0.07 -9.80 -6.18
N LEU A 25 0.54 -9.26 -5.13
CA LEU A 25 1.19 -10.06 -4.09
C LEU A 25 0.17 -10.83 -3.26
N VAL A 26 -0.88 -10.16 -2.79
CA VAL A 26 -1.95 -10.81 -2.03
C VAL A 26 -2.70 -11.82 -2.89
N TYR A 27 -3.03 -11.44 -4.13
CA TYR A 27 -3.68 -12.33 -5.06
C TYR A 27 -2.79 -13.53 -5.43
N GLY A 28 -1.48 -13.32 -5.59
CA GLY A 28 -0.53 -14.37 -5.94
C GLY A 28 -0.49 -15.51 -4.93
N ILE A 29 -0.70 -15.23 -3.64
CA ILE A 29 -0.71 -16.26 -2.61
C ILE A 29 -2.10 -16.87 -2.41
N LEU A 30 -3.13 -16.04 -2.23
CA LEU A 30 -4.46 -16.55 -1.87
C LEU A 30 -5.35 -16.89 -3.06
N ALA A 31 -5.02 -16.42 -4.27
CA ALA A 31 -5.89 -16.44 -5.45
C ALA A 31 -7.29 -15.84 -5.17
N MET A 32 -7.38 -14.90 -4.22
CA MET A 32 -8.60 -14.20 -3.81
C MET A 32 -8.45 -12.71 -4.06
N ILE A 33 -9.54 -12.10 -4.52
CA ILE A 33 -9.62 -10.65 -4.77
C ILE A 33 -9.73 -9.93 -3.43
N ASN A 34 -8.76 -9.08 -3.10
CA ASN A 34 -8.81 -8.22 -1.91
C ASN A 34 -9.46 -6.86 -2.24
N PHE A 35 -10.78 -6.77 -2.08
CA PHE A 35 -11.51 -5.50 -2.29
C PHE A 35 -11.18 -4.42 -1.27
N ALA A 36 -10.77 -4.79 -0.05
CA ALA A 36 -10.44 -3.84 1.00
C ALA A 36 -9.09 -3.11 0.73
N HIS A 37 -8.29 -3.55 -0.25
CA HIS A 37 -6.98 -2.98 -0.52
C HIS A 37 -7.01 -1.47 -0.82
N SER A 38 -7.98 -1.00 -1.60
CA SER A 38 -8.14 0.44 -1.88
C SER A 38 -8.48 1.25 -0.63
N GLU A 39 -9.26 0.68 0.28
CA GLU A 39 -9.65 1.34 1.54
C GLU A 39 -8.49 1.37 2.54
N VAL A 40 -7.62 0.35 2.52
CA VAL A 40 -6.36 0.37 3.28
C VAL A 40 -5.44 1.47 2.76
N LEU A 41 -5.34 1.66 1.44
CA LEU A 41 -4.57 2.78 0.86
C LEU A 41 -5.14 4.13 1.29
N MET A 42 -6.47 4.27 1.28
CA MET A 42 -7.15 5.46 1.79
C MET A 42 -6.81 5.70 3.27
N LEU A 43 -6.90 4.68 4.12
CA LEU A 43 -6.52 4.79 5.54
C LEU A 43 -5.06 5.18 5.72
N GLY A 44 -4.15 4.63 4.92
CA GLY A 44 -2.73 5.04 4.91
C GLY A 44 -2.56 6.53 4.60
N ALA A 45 -3.32 7.07 3.66
CA ALA A 45 -3.32 8.49 3.35
C ALA A 45 -3.90 9.35 4.50
N PHE A 46 -4.97 8.91 5.16
CA PHE A 46 -5.51 9.61 6.34
C PHE A 46 -4.59 9.55 7.55
N ILE A 47 -3.90 8.43 7.77
CA ILE A 47 -2.84 8.34 8.79
C ILE A 47 -1.75 9.37 8.45
N ALA A 48 -1.30 9.42 7.19
CA ALA A 48 -0.30 10.42 6.76
C ALA A 48 -0.79 11.86 6.99
N LEU A 49 -2.08 12.14 6.74
CA LEU A 49 -2.67 13.45 6.94
C LEU A 49 -2.76 13.83 8.42
N GLY A 50 -3.19 12.90 9.28
CA GLY A 50 -3.20 13.11 10.74
C GLY A 50 -1.78 13.33 11.29
N LEU A 51 -0.80 12.57 10.77
CA LEU A 51 0.61 12.76 11.10
C LEU A 51 1.12 14.10 10.58
N ALA A 52 0.73 14.56 9.39
CA ALA A 52 1.14 15.85 8.85
C ALA A 52 0.64 17.03 9.70
N ALA A 53 -0.50 16.89 10.38
CA ALA A 53 -0.97 17.88 11.35
C ALA A 53 -0.22 17.82 12.70
N ALA A 54 0.22 16.64 13.14
CA ALA A 54 0.79 16.43 14.48
C ALA A 54 2.34 16.43 14.54
N LEU A 55 3.02 15.91 13.51
CA LEU A 55 4.46 15.68 13.48
C LEU A 55 5.35 16.91 13.24
N PRO A 56 4.89 18.05 12.68
CA PRO A 56 5.73 19.24 12.62
C PRO A 56 6.25 19.67 14.01
N ALA A 57 5.51 19.36 15.08
CA ALA A 57 5.91 19.62 16.47
C ALA A 57 6.96 18.63 17.02
N ILE A 58 7.13 17.44 16.42
CA ILE A 58 7.96 16.34 16.95
C ILE A 58 9.23 16.13 16.12
N PHE A 59 9.13 16.13 14.79
CA PHE A 59 10.23 15.82 13.87
C PHE A 59 10.68 17.02 13.01
N GLY A 60 10.03 18.18 13.17
CA GLY A 60 10.25 19.37 12.35
C GLY A 60 9.66 19.26 10.94
N THR A 61 9.70 20.37 10.19
CA THR A 61 9.13 20.50 8.83
C THR A 61 10.10 20.07 7.72
N GLY A 62 11.13 19.29 8.05
CA GLY A 62 12.18 18.86 7.12
C GLY A 62 11.95 17.50 6.48
N VAL A 63 12.91 17.07 5.65
CA VAL A 63 12.93 15.75 4.99
C VAL A 63 12.78 14.60 5.97
N VAL A 64 13.34 14.73 7.18
CA VAL A 64 13.23 13.72 8.25
C VAL A 64 11.78 13.52 8.69
N GLY A 65 11.00 14.59 8.83
CA GLY A 65 9.57 14.51 9.14
C GLY A 65 8.80 13.81 8.02
N LEU A 66 9.12 14.11 6.76
CA LEU A 66 8.48 13.46 5.60
C LEU A 66 8.75 11.96 5.56
N VAL A 67 10.00 11.54 5.74
CA VAL A 67 10.36 10.10 5.78
C VAL A 67 9.72 9.41 6.99
N GLY A 68 9.71 10.06 8.16
CA GLY A 68 9.04 9.54 9.36
C GLY A 68 7.54 9.33 9.15
N MET A 69 6.84 10.33 8.60
CA MET A 69 5.43 10.22 8.22
C MET A 69 5.20 9.08 7.24
N PHE A 70 6.04 8.98 6.20
CA PHE A 70 5.92 7.94 5.19
C PHE A 70 6.03 6.53 5.80
N ILE A 71 7.06 6.29 6.62
CA ILE A 71 7.29 4.98 7.26
C ILE A 71 6.16 4.63 8.24
N ILE A 72 5.73 5.59 9.08
CA ILE A 72 4.68 5.35 10.07
C ILE A 72 3.34 5.08 9.37
N SER A 73 3.02 5.82 8.31
CA SER A 73 1.80 5.58 7.52
C SER A 73 1.83 4.24 6.81
N MET A 74 2.97 3.84 6.23
CA MET A 74 3.14 2.52 5.63
C MET A 74 2.94 1.41 6.67
N ALA A 75 3.58 1.52 7.83
CA ALA A 75 3.44 0.55 8.90
C ALA A 75 1.99 0.48 9.43
N GLY A 76 1.34 1.64 9.58
CA GLY A 76 -0.06 1.73 10.00
C GLY A 76 -1.02 1.06 9.00
N ALA A 77 -0.86 1.35 7.70
CA ALA A 77 -1.64 0.71 6.64
C ALA A 77 -1.42 -0.82 6.60
N GLY A 78 -0.16 -1.27 6.71
CA GLY A 78 0.17 -2.70 6.76
C GLY A 78 -0.44 -3.41 7.97
N ILE A 79 -0.40 -2.79 9.15
CA ILE A 79 -1.04 -3.33 10.37
C ILE A 79 -2.56 -3.44 10.17
N ILE A 80 -3.20 -2.41 9.62
CA ILE A 80 -4.65 -2.44 9.33
C ILE A 80 -4.97 -3.58 8.36
N ASN A 81 -4.20 -3.74 7.29
CA ASN A 81 -4.44 -4.82 6.33
C ASN A 81 -4.22 -6.21 6.95
N MET A 82 -3.26 -6.36 7.86
CA MET A 82 -3.04 -7.59 8.62
C MET A 82 -4.20 -7.86 9.61
N ILE A 83 -4.78 -6.84 10.22
CA ILE A 83 -5.99 -6.96 11.05
C ILE A 83 -7.16 -7.44 10.18
N VAL A 84 -7.33 -6.84 9.00
CA VAL A 84 -8.35 -7.26 8.03
C VAL A 84 -8.16 -8.72 7.63
N GLU A 85 -6.95 -9.15 7.32
CA GLU A 85 -6.62 -10.56 7.05
C GLU A 85 -7.10 -11.45 8.20
N ARG A 86 -6.69 -11.12 9.43
CA ARG A 86 -6.93 -11.95 10.61
C ARG A 86 -8.40 -12.12 10.94
N PHE A 87 -9.20 -11.06 10.83
CA PHE A 87 -10.59 -11.06 11.26
C PHE A 87 -11.58 -11.34 10.13
N ALA A 88 -11.27 -10.94 8.89
CA ALA A 88 -12.22 -11.04 7.78
C ALA A 88 -11.90 -12.17 6.80
N TYR A 89 -10.62 -12.47 6.56
CA TYR A 89 -10.21 -13.46 5.56
C TYR A 89 -9.87 -14.81 6.19
N ARG A 90 -9.03 -14.83 7.22
CA ARG A 90 -8.51 -16.06 7.84
C ARG A 90 -9.60 -17.02 8.31
N PRO A 91 -10.70 -16.58 8.94
CA PRO A 91 -11.77 -17.49 9.38
C PRO A 91 -12.53 -18.15 8.21
N LEU A 92 -12.56 -17.50 7.05
CA LEU A 92 -13.39 -17.91 5.91
C LEU A 92 -12.62 -18.68 4.83
N ARG A 93 -11.29 -18.78 4.99
CA ARG A 93 -10.38 -19.34 3.99
C ARG A 93 -10.65 -20.80 3.62
N HIS A 94 -11.25 -21.58 4.53
CA HIS A 94 -11.50 -23.02 4.34
C HIS A 94 -12.93 -23.37 3.91
N ILE A 95 -13.83 -22.39 3.80
CA ILE A 95 -15.27 -22.66 3.61
C ILE A 95 -15.62 -22.72 2.12
N SER A 96 -15.54 -21.59 1.41
CA SER A 96 -15.86 -21.48 -0.01
C SER A 96 -15.13 -20.28 -0.62
N ARG A 97 -14.85 -20.31 -1.93
CA ARG A 97 -14.14 -19.20 -2.60
C ARG A 97 -14.93 -17.89 -2.61
N LEU A 98 -16.25 -17.95 -2.47
CA LEU A 98 -17.13 -16.77 -2.46
C LEU A 98 -17.20 -16.09 -1.08
N ALA A 99 -17.04 -16.83 0.02
CA ALA A 99 -17.17 -16.26 1.36
C ALA A 99 -16.12 -15.17 1.67
N PRO A 100 -14.81 -15.35 1.37
CA PRO A 100 -13.81 -14.30 1.52
C PRO A 100 -14.10 -13.07 0.65
N LEU A 101 -14.66 -13.25 -0.56
CA LEU A 101 -15.03 -12.15 -1.45
C LEU A 101 -16.12 -11.26 -0.85
N ILE A 102 -17.18 -11.88 -0.31
CA ILE A 102 -18.29 -11.15 0.32
C ILE A 102 -17.80 -10.43 1.58
N SER A 103 -16.96 -11.10 2.38
CA SER A 103 -16.34 -10.51 3.57
C SER A 103 -15.45 -9.31 3.21
N ALA A 104 -14.65 -9.43 2.14
CA ALA A 104 -13.82 -8.34 1.62
C ALA A 104 -14.63 -7.09 1.26
N ILE A 105 -15.76 -7.27 0.57
CA ILE A 105 -16.68 -6.19 0.22
C ILE A 105 -17.27 -5.57 1.50
N GLY A 106 -17.71 -6.40 2.44
CA GLY A 106 -18.24 -5.94 3.73
C GLY A 106 -17.22 -5.10 4.50
N VAL A 107 -15.97 -5.56 4.59
CA VAL A 107 -14.88 -4.81 5.23
C VAL A 107 -14.60 -3.52 4.48
N SER A 108 -14.57 -3.53 3.15
CA SER A 108 -14.37 -2.31 2.35
C SER A 108 -15.40 -1.24 2.72
N ILE A 109 -16.67 -1.61 2.81
CA ILE A 109 -17.76 -0.71 3.19
C ILE A 109 -17.58 -0.23 4.64
N ILE A 110 -17.21 -1.11 5.57
CA ILE A 110 -16.99 -0.76 6.98
C ILE A 110 -15.82 0.22 7.12
N LEU A 111 -14.69 -0.03 6.47
CA LEU A 111 -13.51 0.85 6.53
C LEU A 111 -13.82 2.22 5.92
N GLN A 112 -14.48 2.24 4.75
CA GLN A 112 -14.88 3.47 4.10
C GLN A 112 -15.82 4.32 4.97
N ASN A 113 -16.90 3.73 5.45
CA ASN A 113 -17.86 4.43 6.31
C ASN A 113 -17.25 4.80 7.67
N GLY A 114 -16.34 3.98 8.20
CA GLY A 114 -15.59 4.29 9.40
C GLY A 114 -14.78 5.58 9.26
N VAL A 115 -14.12 5.77 8.12
CA VAL A 115 -13.41 7.03 7.82
C VAL A 115 -14.36 8.21 7.64
N PHE A 116 -15.49 8.02 6.96
CA PHE A 116 -16.49 9.08 6.80
C PHE A 116 -17.07 9.56 8.13
N LEU A 117 -17.26 8.65 9.09
CA LEU A 117 -17.71 9.00 10.44
C LEU A 117 -16.60 9.64 11.28
N TRP A 118 -15.35 9.20 11.11
CA TRP A 118 -14.23 9.68 11.91
C TRP A 118 -13.68 11.04 11.46
N VAL A 119 -13.60 11.27 10.14
CA VAL A 119 -12.97 12.46 9.57
C VAL A 119 -14.00 13.37 8.91
N SER A 120 -14.45 13.00 7.72
CA SER A 120 -15.42 13.75 6.91
C SER A 120 -15.70 12.95 5.63
N THR A 121 -16.83 13.26 4.98
CA THR A 121 -17.12 12.84 3.61
C THR A 121 -16.52 13.76 2.55
N GLN A 122 -15.95 14.90 2.97
CA GLN A 122 -15.34 15.88 2.07
C GLN A 122 -13.91 15.51 1.70
N SER A 123 -13.52 15.86 0.47
CA SER A 123 -12.13 15.75 0.03
C SER A 123 -11.26 16.71 0.83
N LEU A 124 -10.29 16.18 1.57
CA LEU A 124 -9.30 16.97 2.28
C LEU A 124 -8.05 17.16 1.43
N SER A 125 -7.55 18.39 1.40
CA SER A 125 -6.25 18.69 0.78
C SER A 125 -5.13 18.28 1.73
N PHE A 126 -4.13 17.58 1.20
CA PHE A 126 -2.93 17.27 1.95
C PHE A 126 -2.08 18.55 2.10
N PRO A 127 -1.64 18.92 3.32
CA PRO A 127 -0.81 20.11 3.52
C PRO A 127 0.52 19.94 2.78
N GLU A 128 0.99 20.98 2.09
CA GLU A 128 2.20 20.92 1.25
C GLU A 128 3.43 20.49 2.06
N PRO A 129 3.93 19.25 1.89
CA PRO A 129 5.01 18.73 2.74
C PRO A 129 6.39 19.19 2.25
N VAL A 130 6.47 19.73 1.02
CA VAL A 130 7.70 20.23 0.38
C VAL A 130 7.32 21.44 -0.47
N SER A 131 8.18 22.46 -0.54
CA SER A 131 7.95 23.58 -1.44
C SER A 131 7.84 23.08 -2.88
N ILE A 132 6.76 23.48 -3.55
CA ILE A 132 6.50 23.07 -4.93
C ILE A 132 7.42 23.86 -5.87
N GLY A 133 8.66 23.39 -6.01
CA GLY A 133 9.56 23.83 -7.07
C GLY A 133 9.10 23.22 -8.40
N GLN A 134 8.99 24.07 -9.44
CA GLN A 134 8.80 23.62 -10.82
C GLN A 134 10.14 23.68 -11.55
N ILE A 135 10.57 22.55 -12.10
CA ILE A 135 11.80 22.47 -12.90
C ILE A 135 11.38 22.40 -14.37
N PRO A 136 11.70 23.42 -15.19
CA PRO A 136 11.45 23.37 -16.62
C PRO A 136 12.44 22.38 -17.26
N VAL A 137 11.92 21.37 -17.95
CA VAL A 137 12.68 20.33 -18.64
C VAL A 137 12.11 20.14 -20.05
N PHE A 138 12.91 20.40 -21.09
CA PHE A 138 12.54 20.17 -22.50
C PHE A 138 11.10 20.64 -22.90
N GLY A 139 10.68 21.81 -22.42
CA GLY A 139 9.34 22.37 -22.72
C GLY A 139 8.18 21.75 -21.93
N ALA A 140 8.47 20.98 -20.88
CA ALA A 140 7.55 20.52 -19.85
C ALA A 140 7.96 21.07 -18.48
N THR A 141 7.02 21.21 -17.57
CA THR A 141 7.27 21.58 -16.16
C THR A 141 7.09 20.35 -15.30
N ILE A 142 8.18 19.94 -14.64
CA ILE A 142 8.17 18.81 -13.70
C ILE A 142 8.08 19.38 -12.30
N SER A 143 7.06 18.96 -11.55
CA SER A 143 6.93 19.32 -10.14
C SER A 143 7.88 18.49 -9.29
N THR A 144 8.46 19.09 -8.25
CA THR A 144 9.25 18.38 -7.23
C THR A 144 8.47 17.19 -6.65
N LEU A 145 7.15 17.32 -6.51
CA LEU A 145 6.25 16.25 -6.05
C LEU A 145 6.23 15.06 -7.03
N GLN A 146 6.19 15.31 -8.34
CA GLN A 146 6.23 14.24 -9.36
C GLN A 146 7.55 13.47 -9.29
N ILE A 147 8.67 14.16 -9.07
CA ILE A 147 9.99 13.53 -8.90
C ILE A 147 9.99 12.64 -7.66
N ILE A 148 9.44 13.11 -6.54
CA ILE A 148 9.35 12.33 -5.29
C ILE A 148 8.47 11.10 -5.48
N ILE A 149 7.31 11.22 -6.14
CA ILE A 149 6.43 10.08 -6.46
C ILE A 149 7.18 9.05 -7.31
N LEU A 150 7.83 9.48 -8.38
CA LEU A 150 8.54 8.57 -9.27
C LEU A 150 9.71 7.89 -8.57
N ALA A 151 10.51 8.65 -7.83
CA ALA A 151 11.64 8.13 -7.08
C ALA A 151 11.19 7.13 -5.99
N SER A 152 10.18 7.49 -5.21
CA SER A 152 9.64 6.62 -4.17
C SER A 152 9.00 5.36 -4.76
N ALA A 153 8.27 5.46 -5.86
CA ALA A 153 7.67 4.31 -6.52
C ALA A 153 8.71 3.33 -7.06
N LEU A 154 9.71 3.81 -7.79
CA LEU A 154 10.80 2.96 -8.27
C LEU A 154 11.59 2.34 -7.13
N LEU A 155 11.86 3.10 -6.06
CA LEU A 155 12.53 2.61 -4.87
C LEU A 155 11.73 1.49 -4.19
N LEU A 156 10.43 1.70 -3.95
CA LEU A 156 9.57 0.71 -3.32
C LEU A 156 9.41 -0.55 -4.17
N MET A 157 9.22 -0.41 -5.48
CA MET A 157 9.17 -1.55 -6.40
C MET A 157 10.48 -2.34 -6.38
N GLY A 158 11.62 -1.65 -6.44
CA GLY A 158 12.93 -2.27 -6.36
C GLY A 158 13.17 -2.99 -5.04
N LEU A 159 12.82 -2.36 -3.91
CA LEU A 159 12.91 -2.96 -2.58
C LEU A 159 12.02 -4.19 -2.46
N LEU A 160 10.80 -4.13 -2.98
CA LEU A 160 9.84 -5.22 -2.91
C LEU A 160 10.26 -6.40 -3.80
N HIS A 161 10.75 -6.11 -5.01
CA HIS A 161 11.33 -7.12 -5.89
C HIS A 161 12.52 -7.82 -5.22
N PHE A 162 13.46 -7.05 -4.65
CA PHE A 162 14.59 -7.59 -3.90
C PHE A 162 14.11 -8.42 -2.69
N PHE A 163 13.14 -7.92 -1.93
CA PHE A 163 12.56 -8.60 -0.79
C PHE A 163 11.97 -9.97 -1.17
N VAL A 164 11.16 -10.03 -2.23
CA VAL A 164 10.50 -11.27 -2.67
C VAL A 164 11.49 -12.26 -3.27
N GLU A 165 12.45 -11.79 -4.08
CA GLU A 165 13.36 -12.68 -4.79
C GLU A 165 14.57 -13.15 -3.97
N HIS A 166 15.11 -12.27 -3.12
CA HIS A 166 16.43 -12.48 -2.51
C HIS A 166 16.36 -12.75 -0.99
N THR A 167 15.19 -12.73 -0.35
CA THR A 167 15.07 -13.01 1.09
C THR A 167 14.46 -14.38 1.39
N LYS A 168 14.69 -14.89 2.61
CA LYS A 168 14.08 -16.14 3.10
C LYS A 168 12.55 -16.05 3.19
N LEU A 169 12.03 -14.90 3.62
CA LEU A 169 10.59 -14.64 3.70
C LEU A 169 9.98 -14.59 2.30
N GLY A 170 10.63 -13.92 1.35
CA GLY A 170 10.21 -13.90 -0.05
C GLY A 170 10.24 -15.28 -0.72
N LYS A 171 11.22 -16.12 -0.39
CA LYS A 171 11.25 -17.53 -0.83
C LYS A 171 10.05 -18.33 -0.28
N ALA A 172 9.70 -18.11 0.99
CA ALA A 172 8.52 -18.72 1.59
C ALA A 172 7.21 -18.21 0.97
N MET A 173 7.10 -16.91 0.67
CA MET A 173 5.96 -16.33 -0.05
C MET A 173 5.75 -17.00 -1.41
N ARG A 174 6.83 -17.16 -2.20
CA ARG A 174 6.77 -17.84 -3.51
C ARG A 174 6.40 -19.32 -3.39
N ALA A 175 6.94 -20.03 -2.39
CA ALA A 175 6.54 -21.41 -2.13
C ALA A 175 5.05 -21.52 -1.76
N CYS A 176 4.52 -20.57 -0.98
CA CYS A 176 3.10 -20.49 -0.66
C CYS A 176 2.24 -20.12 -1.88
N SER A 177 2.72 -19.29 -2.82
CA SER A 177 1.95 -18.99 -4.05
C SER A 177 1.81 -20.19 -4.98
N ASP A 178 2.75 -21.13 -4.95
CA ASP A 178 2.67 -22.35 -5.75
C ASP A 178 1.68 -23.34 -5.13
N ASP A 179 1.91 -23.73 -3.87
CA ASP A 179 1.00 -24.58 -3.11
C ASP A 179 1.16 -24.36 -1.59
N ILE A 180 0.16 -23.71 -1.00
CA ILE A 180 0.17 -23.38 0.42
C ILE A 180 0.13 -24.63 1.31
N GLN A 181 -0.55 -25.70 0.89
CA GLN A 181 -0.64 -26.94 1.68
C GLN A 181 0.71 -27.64 1.71
N THR A 182 1.33 -27.79 0.54
CA THR A 182 2.66 -28.42 0.42
C THR A 182 3.72 -27.58 1.13
N ALA A 183 3.71 -26.25 1.01
CA ALA A 183 4.59 -25.36 1.75
C ALA A 183 4.46 -25.56 3.27
N GLY A 184 3.23 -25.73 3.77
CA GLY A 184 2.95 -26.05 5.18
C GLY A 184 3.58 -27.36 5.64
N LEU A 185 3.52 -28.41 4.82
CA LEU A 185 4.15 -29.71 5.11
C LEU A 185 5.68 -29.65 5.15
N MET A 186 6.29 -28.69 4.43
CA MET A 186 7.72 -28.43 4.43
C MET A 186 8.19 -27.55 5.61
N GLY A 187 7.31 -27.30 6.59
CA GLY A 187 7.62 -26.55 7.82
C GLY A 187 7.46 -25.03 7.70
N ILE A 188 6.89 -24.52 6.60
CA ILE A 188 6.59 -23.09 6.47
C ILE A 188 5.29 -22.77 7.20
N ASN A 189 5.33 -21.82 8.13
CA ASN A 189 4.11 -21.31 8.77
C ASN A 189 3.32 -20.45 7.76
N SER A 190 2.41 -21.10 7.04
CA SER A 190 1.63 -20.48 5.96
C SER A 190 0.79 -19.30 6.45
N ASP A 191 0.21 -19.40 7.65
CA ASP A 191 -0.61 -18.31 8.21
C ASP A 191 0.24 -17.07 8.52
N TYR A 192 1.47 -17.26 9.00
CA TYR A 192 2.41 -16.15 9.20
C TYR A 192 2.82 -15.50 7.88
N ILE A 193 3.11 -16.31 6.85
CA ILE A 193 3.49 -15.79 5.52
C ILE A 193 2.33 -15.01 4.88
N ILE A 194 1.09 -15.47 5.03
CA ILE A 194 -0.08 -14.75 4.52
C ILE A 194 -0.29 -13.44 5.27
N ALA A 195 -0.27 -13.45 6.60
CA ALA A 195 -0.37 -12.23 7.40
C ALA A 195 0.74 -11.21 7.05
N LEU A 196 1.97 -11.69 6.85
CA LEU A 196 3.09 -10.86 6.41
C LEU A 196 2.87 -10.29 5.00
N THR A 197 2.27 -11.06 4.09
CA THR A 197 1.95 -10.59 2.73
C THR A 197 0.88 -9.52 2.73
N PHE A 198 -0.06 -9.54 3.68
CA PHE A 198 -0.99 -8.43 3.86
C PHE A 198 -0.32 -7.20 4.48
N PHE A 199 0.70 -7.39 5.32
CA PHE A 199 1.42 -6.28 5.94
C PHE A 199 2.30 -5.50 4.93
N VAL A 200 2.96 -6.21 4.01
CA VAL A 200 3.86 -5.65 2.99
C VAL A 200 3.09 -4.96 1.88
#